data_AF-A0A0W1CL90-F1
#
_entry.id   AF-A0A0W1CL90-F1
#
_cell.length_a   1.000
_cell.length_b   1.000
_cell.length_c   1.000
_cell.angle_alpha   90.00
_cell.angle_beta   90.00
_cell.angle_gamma   90.00
#
_symmetry.space_group_name_H-M   'P 1'
#
loop_
_entity.id
_entity.type
_entity.pdbx_description
1 polymer ?
#
loop_
_entity_poly.entity_id
_entity_poly.type
_entity_poly.pdbx_seq_one_letter_code
_entity_poly.pdbx_strand_id
1 'polypeptide(L)'
;MNGIVNAAVVRPNTLIKTDDLDFGTLVSGPAGGTVTINPLTNARSATGGTTLVGNDSRRAVFQGTGGILLILVSGSTSVTLTRAGGGAPSMTASLVRAASTSGGGITLLGSTLLPSGVQTYYIGGTLTVPANQPPGDYSGTFTLTVNYL
;
A
#
# COMPACT_ATOMS: atom_id res chain seq x y z
N MET A 1 -20.68 3.76 -36.65
CA MET A 1 -20.43 3.67 -35.19
C MET A 1 -18.94 3.55 -35.01
N ASN A 2 -18.30 4.43 -34.24
CA ASN A 2 -16.85 4.36 -34.01
C ASN A 2 -16.60 3.91 -32.57
N GLY A 3 -15.82 2.85 -32.40
CA GLY A 3 -15.30 2.41 -31.11
C GLY A 3 -13.92 3.01 -30.87
N ILE A 4 -13.65 3.43 -29.64
CA ILE A 4 -12.30 3.83 -29.23
C ILE A 4 -11.55 2.56 -28.81
N VAL A 5 -10.37 2.35 -29.39
CA VAL A 5 -9.46 1.28 -29.03
C VAL A 5 -8.24 1.90 -28.35
N ASN A 6 -7.92 1.44 -27.15
CA ASN A 6 -6.73 1.86 -26.41
C ASN A 6 -5.74 0.69 -26.32
N ALA A 7 -4.45 0.99 -26.50
CA ALA A 7 -3.35 0.03 -26.30
C ALA A 7 -2.26 0.68 -25.44
N ALA A 8 -1.73 -0.07 -24.47
CA ALA A 8 -0.59 0.33 -23.65
C ALA A 8 0.60 -0.59 -23.94
N VAL A 9 1.72 -0.01 -24.35
CA VAL A 9 2.98 -0.75 -24.56
C VAL A 9 3.81 -0.67 -23.28
N VAL A 10 3.85 -1.77 -22.54
CA VAL A 10 4.68 -1.89 -21.33
C VAL A 10 5.99 -2.56 -21.70
N ARG A 11 7.12 -2.00 -21.25
CA ARG A 11 8.43 -2.65 -21.45
C ARG A 11 8.48 -3.95 -20.64
N PRO A 12 9.20 -4.99 -21.10
CA PRO A 12 9.47 -6.14 -20.25
C PRO A 12 10.10 -5.66 -18.95
N ASN A 13 9.65 -6.18 -17.81
CA ASN A 13 10.28 -5.96 -16.51
C ASN A 13 10.12 -4.53 -15.99
N THR A 14 8.88 -4.06 -15.87
CA THR A 14 8.56 -2.77 -15.24
C THR A 14 7.67 -2.96 -14.03
N LEU A 15 7.81 -2.14 -12.99
CA LEU A 15 6.85 -2.00 -11.89
C LEU A 15 6.43 -0.53 -11.80
N ILE A 16 5.13 -0.26 -12.00
CA ILE A 16 4.58 1.10 -12.03
C ILE A 16 3.62 1.25 -10.86
N LYS A 17 3.80 2.30 -10.05
CA LYS A 17 2.83 2.65 -9.01
C LYS A 17 1.57 3.22 -9.67
N THR A 18 0.42 2.61 -9.39
CA THR A 18 -0.88 3.10 -9.86
C THR A 18 -1.66 3.78 -8.74
N ASP A 19 -1.52 3.32 -7.49
CA ASP A 19 -2.16 3.91 -6.33
C ASP A 19 -1.22 3.96 -5.12
N ASP A 20 -1.37 5.00 -4.30
CA ASP A 20 -0.68 5.16 -3.02
C ASP A 20 -1.42 4.47 -1.87
N LEU A 21 -0.69 4.13 -0.79
CA LEU A 21 -1.29 3.64 0.45
C LEU A 21 -1.83 4.84 1.23
N ASP A 22 -3.14 4.84 1.48
CA ASP A 22 -3.85 5.90 2.18
C ASP A 22 -4.76 5.28 3.24
N PHE A 23 -4.48 5.57 4.52
CA PHE A 23 -5.31 5.14 5.65
C PHE A 23 -6.64 5.89 5.74
N GLY A 24 -6.78 6.98 4.97
CA GLY A 24 -7.93 7.87 4.93
C GLY A 24 -8.10 8.68 6.21
N THR A 25 -9.22 9.38 6.29
CA THR A 25 -9.55 10.23 7.44
C THR A 25 -9.87 9.39 8.68
N LEU A 26 -9.30 9.79 9.82
CA LEU A 26 -9.53 9.18 11.12
C LEU A 26 -9.57 10.24 12.23
N VAL A 27 -10.20 9.90 13.34
CA VAL A 27 -10.21 10.70 14.57
C VAL A 27 -9.51 9.90 15.65
N SER A 28 -8.49 10.50 16.28
CA SER A 28 -7.82 9.93 17.45
C SER A 28 -8.52 10.34 18.74
N GLY A 29 -8.78 9.38 19.61
CA GLY A 29 -9.30 9.58 20.95
C GLY A 29 -8.21 9.67 22.03
N PRO A 30 -8.62 9.64 23.31
CA PRO A 30 -7.71 9.72 24.46
C PRO A 30 -6.89 8.44 24.70
N ALA A 31 -7.22 7.35 24.01
CA ALA A 31 -6.45 6.11 24.00
C ALA A 31 -5.77 5.92 22.65
N GLY A 32 -4.63 5.21 22.63
CA GLY A 32 -4.00 4.79 21.38
C GLY A 32 -4.88 3.78 20.63
N GLY A 33 -4.69 3.71 19.32
CA GLY A 33 -5.44 2.79 18.47
C GLY A 33 -4.67 2.39 17.24
N THR A 34 -5.28 1.54 16.42
CA THR A 34 -4.70 1.11 15.14
C THR A 34 -5.71 1.22 14.02
N VAL A 35 -5.22 1.43 12.80
CA VAL A 35 -5.99 1.33 11.56
C VAL A 35 -5.29 0.34 10.66
N THR A 36 -6.01 -0.67 10.18
CA THR A 36 -5.47 -1.70 9.29
C THR A 36 -6.14 -1.59 7.93
N ILE A 37 -5.35 -1.61 6.85
CA ILE A 37 -5.80 -1.84 5.49
C ILE A 37 -5.31 -3.21 5.04
N ASN A 38 -6.24 -4.07 4.66
CA ASN A 38 -5.93 -5.38 4.14
C ASN A 38 -5.40 -5.28 2.70
N PRO A 39 -4.17 -5.73 2.41
CA PRO A 39 -3.60 -5.68 1.05
C PRO A 39 -4.38 -6.51 0.02
N LEU A 40 -5.11 -7.54 0.46
CA LEU A 40 -5.87 -8.46 -0.40
C LEU A 40 -7.24 -7.88 -0.74
N THR A 41 -8.00 -7.51 0.28
CA THR A 41 -9.41 -7.13 0.13
C THR A 41 -9.62 -5.62 0.04
N ASN A 42 -8.58 -4.82 0.27
CA ASN A 42 -8.68 -3.36 0.46
C ASN A 42 -9.54 -2.94 1.66
N ALA A 43 -9.97 -3.88 2.50
CA ALA A 43 -10.82 -3.58 3.64
C ALA A 43 -10.04 -2.78 4.68
N ARG A 44 -10.62 -1.66 5.14
CA ARG A 44 -10.10 -0.86 6.26
C ARG A 44 -10.85 -1.22 7.54
N SER A 45 -10.11 -1.36 8.65
CA SER A 45 -10.67 -1.52 10.00
C SER A 45 -9.89 -0.70 11.02
N ALA A 46 -10.49 -0.39 12.16
CA ALA A 46 -9.82 0.28 13.27
C ALA A 46 -10.10 -0.42 14.60
N THR A 47 -9.17 -0.27 15.54
CA THR A 47 -9.31 -0.75 16.92
C THR A 47 -8.75 0.26 17.92
N GLY A 48 -9.09 0.11 19.20
CA GLY A 48 -8.62 0.99 20.27
C GLY A 48 -9.28 2.37 20.21
N GLY A 49 -8.52 3.43 20.49
CA GLY A 49 -9.02 4.80 20.53
C GLY A 49 -9.15 5.50 19.18
N THR A 50 -9.08 4.79 18.05
CA THR A 50 -9.18 5.40 16.72
C THR A 50 -10.55 5.16 16.10
N THR A 51 -11.18 6.20 15.58
CA THR A 51 -12.46 6.13 14.86
C THR A 51 -12.27 6.47 13.39
N LEU A 52 -12.83 5.65 12.51
CA LEU A 52 -12.76 5.86 11.06
C LEU A 52 -13.80 6.89 10.60
N VAL A 53 -13.40 7.73 9.65
CA VAL A 53 -14.29 8.70 9.00
C VAL A 53 -14.23 8.47 7.48
N GLY A 54 -15.39 8.56 6.82
CA GLY A 54 -15.50 8.37 5.38
C GLY A 54 -15.09 6.97 4.91
N ASN A 55 -14.82 6.82 3.61
CA ASN A 55 -14.41 5.57 2.97
C ASN A 55 -13.23 5.74 2.00
N ASP A 56 -12.49 6.85 2.11
CA ASP A 56 -11.47 7.26 1.13
C ASP A 56 -10.15 6.48 1.25
N SER A 57 -10.12 5.43 2.08
CA SER A 57 -8.95 4.60 2.29
C SER A 57 -8.67 3.67 1.13
N ARG A 58 -7.40 3.45 0.84
CA ARG A 58 -6.94 2.55 -0.22
C ARG A 58 -5.58 1.96 0.09
N ARG A 59 -5.37 0.72 -0.32
CA ARG A 59 -4.06 0.07 -0.40
C ARG A 59 -3.25 0.69 -1.55
N ALA A 60 -1.92 0.66 -1.44
CA ALA A 60 -1.11 0.96 -2.61
C ALA A 60 -1.22 -0.18 -3.62
N VAL A 61 -1.20 0.19 -4.90
CA VAL A 61 -1.27 -0.75 -6.03
C VAL A 61 -0.11 -0.45 -6.96
N PHE A 62 0.58 -1.51 -7.38
CA PHE A 62 1.63 -1.43 -8.38
C PHE A 62 1.36 -2.48 -9.46
N GLN A 63 1.46 -2.08 -10.72
CA GLN A 63 1.34 -2.99 -11.85
C GLN A 63 2.72 -3.36 -12.36
N GLY A 64 2.96 -4.66 -12.41
CA GLY A 64 4.19 -5.26 -12.90
C GLY A 64 3.96 -6.05 -14.18
N THR A 65 4.93 -6.05 -15.08
CA THR A 65 5.00 -7.01 -16.18
C THR A 65 6.28 -7.82 -16.08
N GLY A 66 6.15 -9.12 -15.85
CA GLY A 66 7.27 -10.06 -15.94
C GLY A 66 7.53 -10.43 -17.39
N GLY A 67 8.76 -10.24 -17.87
CA GLY A 67 9.24 -10.86 -19.12
C GLY A 67 9.49 -12.36 -18.93
N ILE A 68 10.45 -12.94 -19.65
CA ILE A 68 10.90 -14.33 -19.43
C ILE A 68 11.61 -14.47 -18.06
N LEU A 69 12.11 -13.35 -17.53
CA LEU A 69 12.88 -13.23 -16.31
C LEU A 69 11.99 -13.08 -15.07
N LEU A 70 12.49 -13.57 -13.95
CA LEU A 70 11.80 -13.51 -12.66
C LEU A 70 12.08 -12.17 -11.99
N ILE A 71 11.08 -11.63 -11.28
CA ILE A 71 11.24 -10.36 -10.55
C ILE A 71 11.13 -10.62 -9.05
N LEU A 72 12.09 -10.10 -8.27
CA LEU A 72 12.06 -10.07 -6.81
C LEU A 72 11.73 -8.66 -6.31
N VAL A 73 10.66 -8.51 -5.51
CA VAL A 73 10.25 -7.22 -4.94
C VAL A 73 10.52 -7.17 -3.43
N SER A 74 11.43 -6.30 -3.00
CA SER A 74 11.78 -6.04 -1.59
C SER A 74 11.61 -4.55 -1.22
N GLY A 75 12.05 -4.11 -0.04
CA GLY A 75 12.01 -2.71 0.39
C GLY A 75 11.56 -2.53 1.84
N SER A 76 11.01 -1.36 2.16
CA SER A 76 10.56 -1.01 3.52
C SER A 76 9.48 -1.96 4.05
N THR A 77 9.57 -2.30 5.33
CA THR A 77 8.54 -3.05 6.09
C THR A 77 7.76 -2.16 7.05
N SER A 78 8.21 -0.93 7.26
CA SER A 78 7.52 0.09 8.02
C SER A 78 7.77 1.47 7.44
N VAL A 79 6.91 2.42 7.81
CA VAL A 79 7.04 3.83 7.48
C VAL A 79 6.61 4.68 8.66
N THR A 80 7.36 5.75 8.93
CA THR A 80 7.01 6.76 9.92
C THR A 80 6.27 7.88 9.22
N LEU A 81 5.10 8.25 9.74
CA LEU A 81 4.31 9.36 9.26
C LEU A 81 4.49 10.55 10.21
N THR A 82 4.86 11.70 9.65
CA THR A 82 5.05 12.95 10.39
C THR A 82 3.97 13.95 10.03
N ARG A 83 3.56 14.75 11.01
CA ARG A 83 2.56 15.80 10.82
C ARG A 83 3.15 16.93 9.97
N ALA A 84 2.41 17.39 8.97
CA ALA A 84 2.71 18.63 8.27
C ALA A 84 2.78 19.80 9.27
N GLY A 85 3.86 20.58 9.22
CA GLY A 85 4.10 21.68 10.17
C GLY A 85 4.65 21.23 11.54
N GLY A 86 4.84 19.93 11.78
CA GLY A 86 5.47 19.40 13.01
C GLY A 86 4.60 19.52 14.27
N GLY A 87 5.25 19.36 15.42
CA GLY A 87 4.65 19.57 16.75
C GLY A 87 3.74 18.43 17.26
N ALA A 88 3.81 17.25 16.66
CA ALA A 88 3.03 16.08 17.08
C ALA A 88 3.90 14.81 17.14
N PRO A 89 3.55 13.85 18.01
CA PRO A 89 4.06 12.47 17.93
C PRO A 89 3.95 11.92 16.49
N SER A 90 4.94 11.15 16.05
CA SER A 90 4.84 10.45 14.77
C SER A 90 3.91 9.25 14.87
N MET A 91 3.23 8.92 13.76
CA MET A 91 2.55 7.64 13.62
C MET A 91 3.48 6.65 12.91
N THR A 92 3.29 5.35 13.15
CA THR A 92 4.08 4.31 12.47
C THR A 92 3.15 3.35 11.78
N ALA A 93 3.35 3.11 10.49
CA ALA A 93 2.67 2.06 9.75
C ALA A 93 3.60 0.88 9.52
N SER A 94 3.17 -0.32 9.93
CA SER A 94 3.75 -1.58 9.50
C SER A 94 3.14 -1.98 8.17
N LEU A 95 3.97 -2.34 7.18
CA LEU A 95 3.55 -2.59 5.80
C LEU A 95 3.43 -4.09 5.54
N VAL A 96 2.29 -4.49 4.99
CA VAL A 96 2.01 -5.87 4.59
C VAL A 96 1.86 -5.93 3.08
N ARG A 97 2.56 -6.88 2.45
CA ARG A 97 2.67 -7.02 1.00
C ARG A 97 1.86 -8.20 0.52
N ALA A 98 1.23 -8.06 -0.64
CA ALA A 98 0.60 -9.17 -1.35
C ALA A 98 0.75 -9.00 -2.86
N ALA A 99 0.61 -10.09 -3.61
CA ALA A 99 0.63 -10.03 -5.08
C ALA A 99 -0.39 -10.98 -5.69
N SER A 100 -0.97 -10.61 -6.82
CA SER A 100 -1.83 -11.46 -7.64
C SER A 100 -1.30 -11.59 -9.06
N THR A 101 -1.38 -12.80 -9.63
CA THR A 101 -1.07 -13.10 -11.03
C THR A 101 -2.34 -13.17 -11.88
N SER A 102 -2.22 -12.90 -13.19
CA SER A 102 -3.27 -13.22 -14.15
C SER A 102 -3.54 -14.74 -14.12
N GLY A 103 -4.58 -15.15 -13.39
CA GLY A 103 -4.82 -16.53 -12.95
C GLY A 103 -5.52 -16.63 -11.59
N GLY A 104 -5.63 -15.53 -10.85
CA GLY A 104 -6.47 -15.43 -9.64
C GLY A 104 -5.82 -15.94 -8.35
N GLY A 105 -4.57 -16.42 -8.42
CA GLY A 105 -3.78 -16.79 -7.24
C GLY A 105 -3.24 -15.56 -6.53
N ILE A 106 -3.31 -15.54 -5.19
CA ILE A 106 -2.76 -14.47 -4.36
C ILE A 106 -1.69 -15.04 -3.42
N THR A 107 -0.50 -14.42 -3.37
CA THR A 107 0.60 -14.80 -2.48
C THR A 107 0.85 -13.73 -1.43
N LEU A 108 0.89 -14.13 -0.15
CA LEU A 108 1.18 -13.28 1.02
C LEU A 108 2.60 -13.55 1.51
N LEU A 109 3.62 -12.92 0.93
CA LEU A 109 5.02 -13.13 1.32
C LEU A 109 5.89 -11.89 1.07
N GLY A 110 6.81 -11.60 1.99
CA GLY A 110 7.94 -10.71 1.76
C GLY A 110 8.90 -11.29 0.71
N SER A 111 9.57 -10.42 -0.04
CA SER A 111 10.44 -10.76 -1.18
C SER A 111 9.71 -11.66 -2.20
N THR A 112 8.75 -11.09 -2.92
CA THR A 112 7.87 -11.84 -3.83
C THR A 112 8.55 -12.13 -5.15
N LEU A 113 8.49 -13.40 -5.59
CA LEU A 113 8.91 -13.85 -6.92
C LEU A 113 7.69 -13.92 -7.84
N LEU A 114 7.77 -13.25 -8.98
CA LEU A 114 6.64 -12.96 -9.86
C LEU A 114 6.84 -13.62 -11.24
N PRO A 115 6.05 -14.64 -11.67
CA PRO A 115 6.24 -15.32 -12.96
C PRO A 115 6.06 -14.40 -14.19
N SER A 116 6.31 -14.90 -15.40
CA SER A 116 6.05 -14.13 -16.63
C SER A 116 4.58 -13.69 -16.74
N GLY A 117 4.33 -12.49 -17.27
CA GLY A 117 2.99 -11.93 -17.50
C GLY A 117 2.64 -10.70 -16.65
N VAL A 118 1.39 -10.25 -16.74
CA VAL A 118 0.88 -9.09 -15.99
C VAL A 118 0.58 -9.50 -14.56
N GLN A 119 1.10 -8.72 -13.61
CA GLN A 119 0.95 -8.94 -12.19
C GLN A 119 0.57 -7.66 -11.47
N THR A 120 -0.17 -7.84 -10.39
CA THR A 120 -0.57 -6.73 -9.54
C THR A 120 0.00 -6.95 -8.15
N TYR A 121 0.75 -5.97 -7.66
CA TYR A 121 1.34 -5.96 -6.35
C TYR A 121 0.58 -4.97 -5.47
N TYR A 122 0.34 -5.35 -4.22
CA TYR A 122 -0.46 -4.60 -3.26
C TYR A 122 0.32 -4.38 -1.98
N ILE A 123 0.17 -3.19 -1.41
CA ILE A 123 0.68 -2.88 -0.08
C ILE A 123 -0.44 -2.31 0.76
N GLY A 124 -0.76 -3.03 1.82
CA GLY A 124 -1.59 -2.59 2.92
C GLY A 124 -0.71 -2.46 4.16
N GLY A 125 -1.34 -2.47 5.33
CA GLY A 125 -0.59 -2.36 6.56
C GLY A 125 -1.45 -1.97 7.75
N THR A 126 -0.79 -1.84 8.90
CA THR A 126 -1.39 -1.38 10.14
C THR A 126 -0.69 -0.11 10.60
N LEU A 127 -1.43 0.99 10.63
CA LEU A 127 -1.03 2.27 11.21
C LEU A 127 -1.30 2.25 12.71
N THR A 128 -0.28 2.53 13.51
CA THR A 128 -0.39 2.79 14.94
C THR A 128 -0.57 4.28 15.18
N VAL A 129 -1.68 4.63 15.81
CA VAL A 129 -2.08 6.01 16.11
C VAL A 129 -1.91 6.24 17.62
N PRO A 130 -0.98 7.11 18.05
CA PRO A 130 -0.86 7.48 19.45
C PRO A 130 -2.14 8.16 19.98
N ALA A 131 -2.32 8.12 21.30
CA ALA A 131 -3.40 8.84 21.96
C ALA A 131 -3.28 10.36 21.74
N ASN A 132 -4.43 11.05 21.70
CA ASN A 132 -4.51 12.51 21.60
C ASN A 132 -3.72 13.10 20.42
N GLN A 133 -3.78 12.46 19.24
CA GLN A 133 -3.08 12.98 18.09
C GLN A 133 -3.66 14.33 17.63
N PRO A 134 -2.83 15.37 17.48
CA PRO A 134 -3.30 16.64 16.95
C PRO A 134 -3.86 16.49 15.54
N PRO A 135 -4.96 17.20 15.20
CA PRO A 135 -5.49 17.23 13.84
C PRO A 135 -4.45 17.74 12.84
N GLY A 136 -4.41 17.17 11.65
CA GLY A 136 -3.51 17.58 10.57
C GLY A 136 -3.15 16.42 9.66
N ASP A 137 -2.45 16.73 8.59
CA ASP A 137 -2.03 15.73 7.60
C ASP A 137 -0.75 15.05 8.07
N TYR A 138 -0.76 13.71 8.09
CA TYR A 138 0.39 12.88 8.43
C TYR A 138 0.84 12.14 7.18
N SER A 139 2.10 12.27 6.81
CA SER A 139 2.64 11.64 5.61
C SER A 139 4.02 11.06 5.85
N GLY A 140 4.38 10.05 5.06
CA GLY A 140 5.66 9.38 5.10
C GLY A 140 5.89 8.63 3.79
N THR A 141 7.15 8.38 3.46
CA THR A 141 7.54 7.69 2.23
C THR A 141 8.17 6.35 2.55
N PHE A 142 7.77 5.31 1.83
CA PHE A 142 8.42 4.00 1.85
C PHE A 142 8.98 3.67 0.47
N THR A 143 9.98 2.80 0.41
CA THR A 143 10.64 2.44 -0.84
C THR A 143 10.43 0.97 -1.19
N LEU A 144 10.38 0.69 -2.48
CA LEU A 144 10.39 -0.65 -3.03
C LEU A 144 11.60 -0.81 -3.94
N THR A 145 12.23 -1.97 -3.85
CA THR A 145 13.35 -2.36 -4.72
C THR A 145 12.90 -3.54 -5.56
N VAL A 146 13.17 -3.44 -6.86
CA VAL A 146 12.80 -4.45 -7.85
C VAL A 146 14.10 -5.00 -8.44
N ASN A 147 14.37 -6.28 -8.21
CA ASN A 147 15.51 -6.98 -8.78
C ASN A 147 15.05 -7.91 -9.90
N TYR A 148 15.79 -7.93 -11.00
CA TYR A 148 15.52 -8.76 -12.17
C TYR A 148 16.53 -9.91 -12.19
N LEU A 149 16.02 -11.15 -12.26
CA LEU A 149 16.79 -12.40 -12.22
C LEU A 149 16.69 -13.13 -13.56
#